data_AF-A0ABD2I1T8-F1
#
_entry.id   AF-A0ABD2I1T8-F1
#
_cell.length_a   1.000
_cell.length_b   1.000
_cell.length_c   1.000
_cell.angle_alpha   90.00
_cell.angle_beta   90.00
_cell.angle_gamma   90.00
#
_symmetry.space_group_name_H-M   'P 1'
#
loop_
_entity.id
_entity.type
_entity.pdbx_description
1 polymer ?
#
loop_
_entity_poly.entity_id
_entity_poly.type
_entity_poly.pdbx_seq_one_letter_code
_entity_poly.pdbx_strand_id
1 'polypeptide(L)'
;MSDNPKEAEEKMEKAIFISGDCWLAVFGLLAPSQLGLGIALISHRFDCYVDEHFKTRKWALGVIRIGSKMDENGTKELEIANYYGKPLPIPQVQLPRKVTGFQHIEIS
;
A
#
# COMPACT_ATOMS: atom_id res chain seq x y z
N MET A 1 -12.86 -3.07 39.66
CA MET A 1 -12.30 -1.87 39.02
C MET A 1 -12.52 -2.04 37.52
N SER A 2 -13.32 -1.16 36.93
CA SER A 2 -13.64 -1.19 35.49
C SER A 2 -12.54 -0.41 34.77
N ASP A 3 -11.57 -1.10 34.18
CA ASP A 3 -10.64 -0.44 33.24
C ASP A 3 -11.46 -0.09 32.00
N ASN A 4 -11.89 1.17 31.93
CA ASN A 4 -12.57 1.70 30.77
C ASN A 4 -11.53 1.81 29.64
N PRO A 5 -11.72 1.15 28.48
CA PRO A 5 -10.72 1.13 27.40
C PRO A 5 -10.32 2.54 26.93
N LYS A 6 -11.23 3.52 27.03
CA LYS A 6 -10.95 4.93 26.75
C LYS A 6 -9.93 5.56 27.72
N GLU A 7 -9.99 5.23 29.01
CA GLU A 7 -9.03 5.77 29.99
C GLU A 7 -7.63 5.16 29.80
N ALA A 8 -7.56 3.89 29.36
CA ALA A 8 -6.30 3.25 29.02
C ALA A 8 -5.67 3.87 27.77
N GLU A 9 -6.49 4.15 26.74
CA GLU A 9 -6.08 4.84 25.51
C GLU A 9 -5.53 6.25 25.83
N GLU A 10 -6.27 7.06 26.59
CA GLU A 10 -5.83 8.41 27.00
C GLU A 10 -4.51 8.40 27.79
N LYS A 11 -4.29 7.42 28.66
CA LYS A 11 -3.03 7.28 29.41
C LYS A 11 -1.87 6.90 28.49
N MET A 12 -2.09 6.00 27.55
CA MET A 12 -1.08 5.57 26.59
C MET A 12 -0.70 6.71 25.63
N GLU A 13 -1.67 7.52 25.20
CA GLU A 13 -1.42 8.68 24.35
C GLU A 13 -0.53 9.73 25.01
N LYS A 14 -0.70 9.95 26.32
CA LYS A 14 0.12 10.89 27.10
C LYS A 14 1.53 10.35 27.39
N ALA A 15 1.69 9.02 27.48
CA ALA A 15 2.98 8.38 27.77
C ALA A 15 3.92 8.32 26.55
N ILE A 16 3.37 8.30 25.33
CA ILE A 16 4.14 8.20 24.08
C ILE A 16 3.87 9.45 23.24
N PHE A 17 4.48 10.57 23.64
CA PHE A 17 4.40 11.82 22.87
C PHE A 17 5.43 11.85 21.74
N ILE A 18 5.24 10.96 20.76
CA ILE A 18 5.96 10.99 19.47
C ILE A 18 5.10 11.78 18.47
N SER A 19 5.74 12.68 17.71
CA SER A 19 5.05 13.50 16.70
C SER A 19 4.44 12.64 15.59
N GLY A 20 3.36 13.12 14.97
CA GLY A 20 2.74 12.44 13.82
C GLY A 20 3.75 12.21 12.70
N ASP A 21 4.58 13.22 12.40
CA ASP A 21 5.63 13.12 11.38
C ASP A 21 6.63 11.98 11.63
N CYS A 22 7.04 11.77 12.89
CA CYS A 22 7.90 10.65 13.26
C CYS A 22 7.21 9.31 12.98
N TRP A 23 5.92 9.17 13.29
CA TRP A 23 5.15 7.96 12.97
C TRP A 23 5.01 7.75 11.47
N LEU A 24 4.71 8.80 10.70
CA LEU A 24 4.60 8.71 9.24
C LEU A 24 5.90 8.26 8.58
N ALA A 25 7.05 8.71 9.10
CA ALA A 25 8.36 8.24 8.65
C ALA A 25 8.56 6.74 8.93
N VAL A 26 8.20 6.26 10.13
CA VAL A 26 8.26 4.83 10.49
C VAL A 26 7.33 4.01 9.61
N PHE A 27 6.12 4.50 9.31
CA PHE A 27 5.15 3.80 8.48
C PHE A 27 5.66 3.57 7.05
N GLY A 28 6.52 4.46 6.53
CA GLY A 28 7.16 4.27 5.24
C GLY A 28 7.98 2.97 5.13
N LEU A 29 8.45 2.43 6.25
CA LEU A 29 9.23 1.19 6.33
C LEU A 29 8.36 -0.07 6.38
N LEU A 30 7.06 0.06 6.61
CA LEU A 30 6.14 -1.06 6.81
C LEU A 30 5.31 -1.35 5.55
N ALA A 31 4.93 -2.62 5.42
CA ALA A 31 4.02 -3.04 4.36
C ALA A 31 2.62 -2.46 4.60
N PRO A 32 1.87 -2.07 3.55
CA PRO A 32 0.52 -1.55 3.70
C PRO A 32 -0.42 -2.46 4.50
N SER A 33 -0.28 -3.79 4.36
CA SER A 33 -1.07 -4.75 5.14
C SER A 33 -0.77 -4.70 6.63
N GLN A 34 0.50 -4.51 7.02
CA GLN A 34 0.89 -4.38 8.44
C GLN A 34 0.32 -3.10 9.06
N LEU A 35 0.28 -2.01 8.28
CA LEU A 35 -0.30 -0.74 8.72
C LEU A 35 -1.82 -0.86 8.87
N GLY A 36 -2.53 -1.26 7.80
CA GLY A 36 -3.99 -1.24 7.77
C GLY A 36 -4.67 -2.35 8.58
N LEU A 37 -4.05 -3.51 8.72
CA LEU A 37 -4.64 -4.66 9.45
C LEU A 37 -4.00 -4.90 10.82
N GLY A 38 -2.93 -4.17 11.15
CA GLY A 38 -2.24 -4.26 12.42
C GLY A 38 -2.31 -2.95 13.18
N ILE A 39 -1.52 -1.97 12.75
CA ILE A 39 -1.32 -0.72 13.50
C ILE A 39 -2.58 0.13 13.59
N ALA A 40 -3.35 0.26 12.51
CA ALA A 40 -4.59 1.04 12.49
C ALA A 40 -5.60 0.56 13.55
N LEU A 41 -5.61 -0.74 13.86
CA LEU A 41 -6.56 -1.34 14.80
C LEU A 41 -6.14 -1.18 16.27
N ILE A 42 -4.95 -0.64 16.55
CA ILE A 42 -4.43 -0.50 17.92
C ILE A 42 -5.14 0.63 18.67
N SER A 43 -5.40 1.76 18.00
CA SER A 43 -6.06 2.91 18.61
C SER A 43 -6.66 3.83 17.55
N HIS A 44 -7.63 4.67 17.96
CA HIS A 44 -8.24 5.65 17.06
C HIS A 44 -7.19 6.65 16.51
N ARG A 45 -6.19 7.00 17.32
CA ARG A 45 -5.09 7.87 16.90
C ARG A 45 -4.22 7.21 15.82
N PHE A 46 -3.90 5.93 15.94
CA PHE A 46 -3.14 5.23 14.91
C PHE A 46 -3.96 5.02 13.64
N ASP A 47 -5.25 4.76 13.74
CA ASP A 47 -6.15 4.70 12.59
C ASP A 47 -6.08 6.01 11.76
N CYS A 48 -6.20 7.16 12.43
CA CYS A 48 -6.07 8.47 11.80
C CYS A 48 -4.72 8.65 11.08
N TYR A 49 -3.60 8.28 11.73
CA TYR A 49 -2.28 8.41 11.12
C TYR A 49 -2.05 7.43 9.97
N VAL A 50 -2.59 6.22 10.03
CA VAL A 50 -2.49 5.24 8.94
C VAL A 50 -3.30 5.71 7.73
N ASP A 51 -4.51 6.25 7.95
CA ASP A 51 -5.33 6.84 6.89
C ASP A 51 -4.62 8.04 6.22
N GLU A 52 -4.06 8.95 7.02
CA GLU A 52 -3.26 10.06 6.51
C GLU A 52 -2.02 9.57 5.73
N HIS A 53 -1.33 8.55 6.25
CA HIS A 53 -0.20 7.93 5.57
C HIS A 53 -0.60 7.36 4.22
N PHE A 54 -1.68 6.59 4.11
CA PHE A 54 -2.13 6.04 2.82
C PHE A 54 -2.59 7.10 1.84
N LYS A 55 -3.21 8.17 2.34
CA LYS A 55 -3.52 9.33 1.52
C LYS A 55 -2.25 9.98 1.01
N THR A 56 -1.20 10.16 1.80
CA THR A 56 -0.02 10.93 1.38
C THR A 56 1.07 10.08 0.70
N ARG A 57 1.05 8.76 0.90
CA ARG A 57 2.02 7.82 0.35
C ARG A 57 1.99 7.83 -1.17
N LYS A 58 3.19 7.89 -1.76
CA LYS A 58 3.40 7.63 -3.18
C LYS A 58 3.33 6.14 -3.43
N TRP A 59 2.55 5.73 -4.41
CA TRP A 59 2.37 4.33 -4.76
C TRP A 59 3.23 4.01 -5.99
N ALA A 60 4.07 3.00 -5.89
CA ALA A 60 4.66 2.38 -7.07
C ALA A 60 3.79 1.17 -7.44
N LEU A 61 3.43 1.05 -8.70
CA LEU A 61 2.98 -0.21 -9.28
C LEU A 61 4.11 -1.23 -9.10
N GLY A 62 3.78 -2.50 -8.97
CA GLY A 62 4.78 -3.56 -8.77
C GLY A 62 5.67 -3.76 -10.01
N VAL A 63 6.14 -4.99 -10.17
CA VAL A 63 6.85 -5.38 -11.38
C VAL A 63 5.85 -5.62 -12.50
N ILE A 64 6.07 -4.95 -13.64
CA ILE A 64 5.32 -5.17 -14.87
C ILE A 64 6.24 -5.72 -15.94
N ARG A 65 5.79 -6.78 -16.61
CA ARG A 65 6.35 -7.30 -17.84
C ARG A 65 5.42 -6.93 -18.99
N ILE A 66 5.98 -6.34 -20.04
CA ILE A 66 5.31 -6.08 -21.30
C ILE A 66 6.04 -6.91 -22.35
N GLY A 67 5.37 -7.93 -22.86
CA GLY A 67 5.97 -8.82 -23.85
C GLY A 67 4.93 -9.29 -24.84
N SER A 68 5.28 -10.33 -25.59
CA SER A 68 4.36 -10.95 -26.54
C SER A 68 4.16 -12.42 -26.22
N LYS A 69 2.92 -12.88 -26.28
CA LYS A 69 2.55 -14.29 -26.18
C LYS A 69 2.01 -14.78 -27.52
N MET A 70 2.27 -16.03 -27.86
CA MET A 70 1.64 -16.65 -29.03
C MET A 70 0.21 -17.08 -28.66
N ASP A 71 -0.77 -16.69 -29.47
CA ASP A 71 -2.10 -17.26 -29.41
C ASP A 71 -2.10 -18.72 -29.93
N GLU A 72 -3.25 -19.38 -29.83
CA GLU A 72 -3.46 -20.74 -30.34
C GLU A 72 -3.32 -20.87 -31.86
N ASN A 73 -3.38 -19.76 -32.59
CA ASN A 73 -3.25 -19.69 -34.04
C ASN A 73 -1.83 -19.28 -34.50
N GLY A 74 -0.88 -19.08 -33.57
CA GLY A 74 0.50 -18.67 -33.85
C GLY A 74 0.69 -17.16 -34.08
N THR A 75 -0.30 -16.34 -33.76
CA THR A 75 -0.22 -14.87 -33.76
C THR A 75 0.46 -14.37 -32.49
N LYS A 76 1.39 -13.42 -32.61
CA LYS A 76 1.93 -12.70 -31.46
C LYS A 76 0.91 -11.67 -30.96
N GLU A 77 0.45 -11.85 -29.74
CA GLU A 77 -0.38 -10.88 -29.01
C GLU A 77 0.44 -10.19 -27.91
N LEU A 78 0.13 -8.93 -27.63
CA LEU A 78 0.76 -8.19 -26.54
C LEU A 78 0.23 -8.70 -25.20
N GLU A 79 1.12 -9.07 -24.27
CA GLU A 79 0.80 -9.50 -22.93
C GLU A 79 1.39 -8.54 -21.90
N ILE A 80 0.55 -8.11 -20.95
CA ILE A 80 0.98 -7.39 -19.75
C ILE A 80 0.81 -8.32 -18.57
N ALA A 81 1.92 -8.67 -17.91
CA ALA A 81 1.94 -9.62 -16.83
C ALA A 81 2.74 -9.11 -15.63
N ASN A 82 2.54 -9.73 -14.47
CA ASN A 82 3.38 -9.49 -13.31
C ASN A 82 4.69 -10.29 -13.39
N TYR A 83 5.55 -10.17 -12.37
CA TYR A 83 6.79 -10.92 -12.24
C TYR A 83 6.63 -12.46 -12.30
N TYR A 84 5.44 -12.99 -12.05
CA TYR A 84 5.15 -14.43 -12.10
C TYR A 84 4.51 -14.85 -13.42
N GLY A 85 4.46 -13.96 -14.43
CA GLY A 85 3.80 -14.25 -15.71
C GLY A 85 2.28 -14.34 -15.60
N LYS A 86 1.67 -13.88 -14.49
CA LYS A 86 0.21 -13.80 -14.38
C LYS A 86 -0.27 -12.53 -15.10
N PRO A 87 -1.26 -12.62 -16.00
CA PRO A 87 -1.83 -11.46 -16.66
C PRO A 87 -2.29 -10.41 -15.65
N LEU A 88 -1.95 -9.16 -15.90
CA LEU A 88 -2.40 -8.03 -15.10
C LEU A 88 -3.66 -7.41 -15.73
N PRO A 89 -4.69 -7.09 -14.94
CA PRO A 89 -5.84 -6.37 -15.46
C PRO A 89 -5.40 -4.99 -15.92
N ILE A 90 -5.78 -4.61 -17.15
CA ILE A 90 -5.58 -3.25 -17.65
C ILE A 90 -6.66 -2.36 -17.01
N PRO A 91 -6.27 -1.33 -16.23
CA PRO A 91 -7.24 -0.44 -15.61
C PRO A 91 -8.08 0.26 -16.69
N GLN A 92 -9.39 0.10 -16.62
CA GLN A 92 -10.34 0.83 -17.49
C GLN A 92 -10.65 2.24 -16.95
N VAL A 93 -10.24 2.51 -15.71
CA VAL A 93 -10.41 3.79 -15.03
C VAL A 93 -9.02 4.38 -14.78
N GLN A 94 -8.92 5.71 -14.73
CA GLN A 94 -7.67 6.38 -14.39
C GLN A 94 -7.10 5.86 -13.08
N LEU A 95 -5.82 5.52 -13.10
CA LEU A 95 -5.07 5.19 -11.91
C LEU A 95 -5.08 6.37 -10.93
N PRO A 96 -5.04 6.12 -9.60
CA PRO A 96 -4.96 7.19 -8.62
C PRO A 96 -3.79 8.13 -8.94
N ARG A 97 -4.00 9.45 -8.86
CA ARG A 97 -2.98 10.48 -9.15
C ARG A 97 -1.68 10.34 -8.33
N LYS A 98 -1.71 9.56 -7.26
CA LYS A 98 -0.60 9.31 -6.33
C LYS A 98 0.22 8.07 -6.72
N VAL A 99 -0.13 7.39 -7.80
CA VAL A 99 0.73 6.38 -8.43
C VAL A 99 1.86 7.11 -9.15
N THR A 100 3.09 6.95 -8.68
CA THR A 100 4.25 7.72 -9.16
C THR A 100 5.22 6.91 -10.02
N GLY A 101 4.95 5.63 -10.28
CA GLY A 101 5.79 4.81 -11.15
C GLY A 101 5.61 3.31 -10.97
N PHE A 102 6.62 2.55 -11.35
CA PHE A 102 6.71 1.09 -11.23
C PHE A 102 7.95 0.72 -10.41
N GLN A 103 7.91 -0.41 -9.71
CA GLN A 103 9.10 -0.96 -9.05
C GLN A 103 10.11 -1.44 -10.10
N HIS A 104 9.62 -2.04 -11.19
CA HIS A 104 10.42 -2.47 -12.33
C HIS A 104 9.51 -2.61 -13.56
N ILE A 105 10.00 -2.21 -14.73
CA ILE A 105 9.36 -2.48 -16.02
C ILE A 105 10.33 -3.30 -16.85
N GLU A 106 9.89 -4.46 -17.29
CA GLU A 106 10.62 -5.32 -18.22
C GLU A 106 9.88 -5.33 -19.56
N ILE A 107 10.61 -5.10 -20.65
CA ILE A 107 10.07 -5.09 -22.01
C ILE A 107 10.87 -6.10 -22.84
N SER A 108 10.18 -7.06 -23.46
CA SER A 108 10.79 -8.17 -24.21
C SER A 108 10.17 -8.39 -25.59
#